data_AF-A0A2V7SPB0-F1
#
_entry.id   AF-A0A2V7SPB0-F1
#
_cell.length_a   1.000
_cell.length_b   1.000
_cell.length_c   1.000
_cell.angle_alpha   90.00
_cell.angle_beta   90.00
_cell.angle_gamma   90.00
#
_symmetry.space_group_name_H-M   'P 1'
#
loop_
_entity.id
_entity.type
_entity.pdbx_description
1 polymer ?
#
loop_
_entity_poly.entity_id
_entity_poly.type
_entity_poly.pdbx_seq_one_letter_code
_entity_poly.pdbx_strand_id
1 'polypeptide(L)'
;MLPQLRELEQRFPESVAVVGVHSGKYIAERDTERIRDASIRLGATHPVLNDRQFRVWRAYAVRAWPTLVAIDPRGSVVGMSAGEFTVDAVTPFVERVVAAARADGSLREGPLHFPVEPPSAPTGALAFPGKVAVRGDRIAVADSGHHRILIGWLESQGLRMRVERVVGSGNEGFVDGRAAAFRYPQGLVFGGDDLYIADTGNHAVRAIALGSGATRTIAGTGAQLRTARDRAAGALSSPWDLALSGDTLHVAMAGIHQLWTIDLRHGVASRRTGSGAEELYDGSHTESALAQTMGVAIDGDTLLAADAESSAVREVDLAETGGVRTIVGTGLFDFGNVDGVGDAVRLQHPQGIAVAPDGRVLVCDSYNDALRWLDRAERRVTTWVRGLHEPGGVAIGARGAYVADTNAHRLVVADWSTAELHPVEIVTS
;
A
#
# COMPACT_ATOMS: atom_id res chain seq x y z
N MET A 1 -8.24 5.14 -7.68
CA MET A 1 -9.67 5.28 -8.05
C MET A 1 -10.66 5.74 -6.96
N LEU A 2 -10.72 5.19 -5.76
CA LEU A 2 -11.80 5.50 -4.78
C LEU A 2 -12.05 7.01 -4.51
N PRO A 3 -11.03 7.89 -4.42
CA PRO A 3 -11.28 9.33 -4.28
C PRO A 3 -12.09 9.91 -5.45
N GLN A 4 -11.86 9.43 -6.67
CA GLN A 4 -12.61 9.86 -7.86
C GLN A 4 -14.06 9.34 -7.82
N LEU A 5 -14.31 8.16 -7.26
CA LEU A 5 -15.68 7.67 -7.07
C LEU A 5 -16.44 8.51 -6.04
N ARG A 6 -15.81 8.87 -4.91
CA ARG A 6 -16.43 9.76 -3.91
C ARG A 6 -16.71 11.15 -4.47
N GLU A 7 -15.78 11.71 -5.22
CA GLU A 7 -15.97 13.01 -5.87
C GLU A 7 -17.12 12.95 -6.89
N LEU A 8 -17.26 11.84 -7.63
CA LEU A 8 -18.40 11.63 -8.52
C LEU A 8 -19.74 11.57 -7.76
N GLU A 9 -19.80 10.84 -6.64
CA GLU A 9 -20.96 10.79 -5.76
C GLU A 9 -21.33 12.18 -5.21
N GLN A 10 -20.34 12.96 -4.79
CA GLN A 10 -20.54 14.32 -4.27
C GLN A 10 -20.97 15.32 -5.34
N ARG A 11 -20.53 15.12 -6.59
CA ARG A 11 -20.89 15.99 -7.72
C ARG A 11 -22.30 15.72 -8.24
N PHE A 12 -22.78 14.48 -8.12
CA PHE A 12 -24.10 14.06 -8.61
C PHE A 12 -24.96 13.35 -7.56
N PRO A 13 -25.15 13.92 -6.35
CA PRO A 13 -25.71 13.22 -5.18
C PRO A 13 -27.18 12.79 -5.36
N GLU A 14 -27.90 13.49 -6.23
CA GLU A 14 -29.35 13.30 -6.45
C GLU A 14 -29.66 12.50 -7.73
N SER A 15 -28.64 12.11 -8.51
CA SER A 15 -28.85 11.62 -9.88
C SER A 15 -27.95 10.46 -10.30
N VAL A 16 -26.88 10.17 -9.56
CA VAL A 16 -25.95 9.08 -9.88
C VAL A 16 -25.75 8.19 -8.67
N ALA A 17 -25.87 6.88 -8.89
CA ALA A 17 -25.49 5.84 -7.95
C ALA A 17 -24.14 5.24 -8.37
N VAL A 18 -23.25 5.01 -7.42
CA VAL A 18 -22.06 4.19 -7.62
C VAL A 18 -22.30 2.83 -6.95
N VAL A 19 -21.91 1.76 -7.65
CA VAL A 19 -21.86 0.40 -7.10
C VAL A 19 -20.49 -0.18 -7.40
N GLY A 20 -19.73 -0.50 -6.37
CA GLY A 20 -18.46 -1.18 -6.50
C GLY A 20 -18.68 -2.67 -6.77
N VAL A 21 -18.31 -3.16 -7.95
CA VAL A 21 -18.35 -4.62 -8.24
C VAL A 21 -16.95 -5.17 -7.99
N HIS A 22 -16.70 -5.64 -6.77
CA HIS A 22 -15.41 -6.20 -6.39
C HIS A 22 -15.23 -7.59 -7.00
N SER A 23 -14.41 -7.67 -8.05
CA SER A 23 -14.00 -8.92 -8.70
C SER A 23 -12.54 -9.18 -8.33
N GLY A 24 -12.30 -9.86 -7.20
CA GLY A 24 -10.96 -10.04 -6.63
C GLY A 24 -10.03 -10.87 -7.53
N LYS A 25 -8.83 -10.34 -7.80
CA LYS A 25 -7.77 -11.01 -8.58
C LYS A 25 -7.26 -12.22 -7.79
N TYR A 26 -6.91 -11.98 -6.53
CA TYR A 26 -6.35 -12.95 -5.60
C TYR A 26 -7.42 -13.81 -4.92
N ILE A 27 -7.01 -14.93 -4.33
CA ILE A 27 -7.93 -15.82 -3.60
C ILE A 27 -8.42 -15.13 -2.32
N ALA A 28 -7.50 -14.46 -1.61
CA ALA A 28 -7.78 -13.68 -0.41
C ALA A 28 -8.90 -12.65 -0.62
N GLU A 29 -8.91 -11.97 -1.75
CA GLU A 29 -9.86 -10.90 -2.07
C GLU A 29 -11.28 -11.40 -2.36
N ARG A 30 -11.52 -12.71 -2.35
CA ARG A 30 -12.87 -13.29 -2.51
C ARG A 30 -13.62 -13.38 -1.20
N ASP A 31 -12.92 -13.26 -0.08
CA ASP A 31 -13.50 -13.28 1.26
C ASP A 31 -14.26 -11.98 1.56
N THR A 32 -15.49 -12.11 2.06
CA THR A 32 -16.35 -10.95 2.31
C THR A 32 -15.83 -10.07 3.44
N GLU A 33 -15.25 -10.63 4.49
CA GLU A 33 -14.78 -9.85 5.63
C GLU A 33 -13.50 -9.07 5.25
N ARG A 34 -12.61 -9.65 4.44
CA ARG A 34 -11.47 -8.89 3.87
C ARG A 34 -11.91 -7.73 2.97
N ILE A 35 -12.94 -7.94 2.15
CA ILE A 35 -13.52 -6.84 1.35
C ILE A 35 -14.13 -5.78 2.27
N ARG A 36 -14.79 -6.18 3.37
CA ARG A 36 -15.32 -5.27 4.37
C ARG A 36 -14.21 -4.44 5.01
N ASP A 37 -13.14 -5.08 5.48
CA ASP A 37 -11.95 -4.42 6.05
C ASP A 37 -11.33 -3.45 5.05
N ALA A 38 -11.15 -3.87 3.79
CA ALA A 38 -10.63 -3.00 2.74
C ALA A 38 -11.58 -1.81 2.46
N SER A 39 -12.90 -2.02 2.49
CA SER A 39 -13.90 -0.97 2.31
C SER A 39 -13.85 0.05 3.44
N ILE A 40 -13.70 -0.40 4.71
CA ILE A 40 -13.53 0.48 5.87
C ILE A 40 -12.19 1.23 5.76
N ARG A 41 -11.10 0.49 5.56
CA ARG A 41 -9.71 1.00 5.47
C ARG A 41 -9.56 2.05 4.37
N LEU A 42 -10.23 1.85 3.24
CA LEU A 42 -10.19 2.76 2.10
C LEU A 42 -11.42 3.71 2.05
N GLY A 43 -12.27 3.71 3.08
CA GLY A 43 -13.46 4.54 3.26
C GLY A 43 -14.46 4.53 2.09
N ALA A 44 -14.78 3.36 1.55
CA ALA A 44 -15.85 3.21 0.56
C ALA A 44 -17.21 3.38 1.25
N THR A 45 -18.05 4.27 0.71
CA THR A 45 -19.39 4.60 1.25
C THR A 45 -20.54 4.12 0.35
N HIS A 46 -20.23 3.72 -0.88
CA HIS A 46 -21.19 3.11 -1.80
C HIS A 46 -21.36 1.61 -1.54
N PRO A 47 -22.45 1.00 -2.04
CA PRO A 47 -22.61 -0.45 -2.05
C PRO A 47 -21.44 -1.15 -2.75
N VAL A 48 -20.91 -2.19 -2.11
CA VAL A 48 -19.88 -3.07 -2.68
C VAL A 48 -20.44 -4.48 -2.81
N LEU A 49 -20.49 -4.98 -4.05
CA LEU A 49 -20.82 -6.35 -4.38
C LEU A 49 -19.56 -7.20 -4.42
N ASN A 50 -19.52 -8.29 -3.65
CA ASN A 50 -18.50 -9.33 -3.77
C ASN A 50 -18.83 -10.27 -4.95
N ASP A 51 -18.28 -9.98 -6.13
CA ASP A 51 -18.38 -10.82 -7.34
C ASP A 51 -17.26 -11.87 -7.40
N ARG A 52 -17.09 -12.65 -6.31
CA ARG A 52 -16.05 -13.69 -6.17
C ARG A 52 -15.93 -14.71 -7.31
N GLN A 53 -16.98 -14.86 -8.11
CA GLN A 53 -17.04 -15.80 -9.23
C GLN A 53 -16.96 -15.12 -10.59
N PHE A 54 -16.72 -13.80 -10.65
CA PHE A 54 -16.65 -13.02 -11.89
C PHE A 54 -17.93 -13.14 -12.74
N ARG A 55 -19.10 -13.28 -12.11
CA ARG A 55 -20.38 -13.41 -12.82
C ARG A 55 -20.76 -12.09 -13.49
N VAL A 56 -20.70 -10.99 -12.74
CA VAL A 56 -20.98 -9.64 -13.25
C VAL A 56 -19.88 -9.20 -14.20
N TRP A 57 -18.61 -9.43 -13.83
CA TRP A 57 -17.46 -9.17 -14.70
C TRP A 57 -17.64 -9.78 -16.10
N ARG A 58 -18.00 -11.07 -16.18
CA ARG A 58 -18.22 -11.75 -17.47
C ARG A 58 -19.49 -11.28 -18.17
N ALA A 59 -20.58 -11.05 -17.44
CA ALA A 59 -21.85 -10.58 -18.01
C ALA A 59 -21.70 -9.22 -18.71
N TYR A 60 -20.85 -8.34 -18.17
CA TYR A 60 -20.55 -7.03 -18.73
C TYR A 60 -19.34 -7.02 -19.67
N ALA A 61 -18.81 -8.21 -20.02
CA ALA A 61 -17.65 -8.38 -20.91
C ALA A 61 -16.40 -7.57 -20.48
N VAL A 62 -16.20 -7.40 -19.17
CA VAL A 62 -15.06 -6.66 -18.62
C VAL A 62 -13.74 -7.39 -18.92
N ARG A 63 -12.67 -6.60 -19.13
CA ARG A 63 -11.34 -7.09 -19.53
C ARG A 63 -10.16 -6.45 -18.78
N ALA A 64 -10.40 -5.41 -17.99
CA ALA A 64 -9.34 -4.70 -17.27
C ALA A 64 -9.83 -4.20 -15.92
N TRP A 65 -8.96 -4.21 -14.92
CA TRP A 65 -9.17 -3.49 -13.68
C TRP A 65 -8.54 -2.08 -13.79
N PRO A 66 -9.19 -1.03 -13.28
CA PRO A 66 -10.64 -0.92 -13.10
C PRO A 66 -11.37 -0.80 -14.46
N THR A 67 -12.68 -1.05 -14.48
CA THR A 67 -13.56 -0.69 -15.61
C THR A 67 -14.81 -0.01 -15.06
N LEU A 68 -15.14 1.17 -15.59
CA LEU A 68 -16.38 1.88 -15.31
C LEU A 68 -17.44 1.48 -16.33
N VAL A 69 -18.62 1.11 -15.87
CA VAL A 69 -19.80 0.86 -16.70
C VAL A 69 -20.90 1.83 -16.29
N ALA A 70 -21.42 2.59 -17.25
CA ALA A 70 -22.55 3.49 -17.05
C ALA A 70 -23.85 2.82 -17.48
N ILE A 71 -24.82 2.79 -16.57
CA ILE A 71 -26.15 2.20 -16.76
C ILE A 71 -27.18 3.33 -16.60
N ASP A 72 -28.10 3.46 -17.56
CA ASP A 72 -29.19 4.44 -17.48
C ASP A 72 -30.35 3.96 -16.56
N PRO A 73 -31.32 4.82 -16.22
CA PRO A 73 -32.44 4.43 -15.36
C PRO A 73 -33.35 3.31 -15.92
N ARG A 74 -33.21 2.94 -17.20
CA ARG A 74 -33.94 1.83 -17.83
C ARG A 74 -33.16 0.51 -17.76
N GLY A 75 -31.94 0.53 -17.20
CA GLY A 75 -31.06 -0.63 -17.11
C GLY A 75 -30.20 -0.87 -18.35
N SER A 76 -30.14 0.09 -19.28
CA SER A 76 -29.34 -0.01 -20.50
C SER A 76 -27.90 0.41 -20.23
N VAL A 77 -26.92 -0.34 -20.77
CA VAL A 77 -25.53 0.09 -20.77
C VAL A 77 -25.35 1.20 -21.80
N VAL A 78 -25.00 2.40 -21.33
CA VAL A 78 -24.87 3.61 -22.17
C VAL A 78 -23.42 4.08 -22.32
N GLY A 79 -22.49 3.45 -21.59
CA GLY A 79 -21.06 3.72 -21.72
C GLY A 79 -20.22 2.72 -20.94
N MET A 80 -18.98 2.51 -21.39
CA MET A 80 -17.98 1.70 -20.70
C MET A 80 -16.59 2.28 -20.95
N SER A 81 -15.75 2.33 -19.91
CA SER A 81 -14.36 2.79 -20.00
C SER A 81 -13.47 1.90 -19.16
N ALA A 82 -12.41 1.36 -19.76
CA ALA A 82 -11.37 0.63 -19.05
C ALA A 82 -10.27 1.58 -18.55
N GLY A 83 -9.65 1.23 -17.42
CA GLY A 83 -8.57 1.98 -16.80
C GLY A 83 -9.03 3.04 -15.81
N GLU A 84 -8.06 3.66 -15.15
CA GLU A 84 -8.31 4.76 -14.22
C GLU A 84 -8.92 5.98 -14.94
N PHE A 85 -9.76 6.74 -14.25
CA PHE A 85 -10.41 7.94 -14.78
C PHE A 85 -10.33 9.09 -13.79
N THR A 86 -10.54 10.32 -14.30
CA THR A 86 -10.82 11.48 -13.46
C THR A 86 -12.27 11.91 -13.55
N VAL A 87 -12.84 12.43 -12.45
CA VAL A 87 -14.24 12.91 -12.43
C VAL A 87 -14.47 13.94 -13.52
N ASP A 88 -13.54 14.87 -13.71
CA ASP A 88 -13.63 15.87 -14.77
C ASP A 88 -13.67 15.26 -16.17
N ALA A 89 -12.95 14.16 -16.42
CA ALA A 89 -12.97 13.50 -17.73
C ALA A 89 -14.33 12.83 -18.02
N VAL A 90 -14.99 12.28 -17.01
CA VAL A 90 -16.28 11.57 -17.18
C VAL A 90 -17.50 12.49 -17.02
N THR A 91 -17.35 13.65 -16.36
CA THR A 91 -18.43 14.57 -16.07
C THR A 91 -19.27 14.94 -17.30
N PRO A 92 -18.69 15.36 -18.44
CA PRO A 92 -19.51 15.76 -19.59
C PRO A 92 -20.38 14.63 -20.12
N PHE A 93 -19.94 13.38 -19.99
CA PHE A 93 -20.74 12.21 -20.36
C PHE A 93 -21.90 12.00 -19.37
N VAL A 94 -21.61 12.04 -18.06
CA VAL A 94 -22.60 11.88 -17.00
C VAL A 94 -23.69 12.96 -17.10
N GLU A 95 -23.31 14.22 -17.28
CA GLU A 95 -24.25 15.35 -17.44
C GLU A 95 -25.21 15.14 -18.62
N ARG A 96 -24.71 14.62 -19.75
CA ARG A 96 -25.57 14.32 -20.92
C ARG A 96 -26.56 13.19 -20.63
N VAL A 97 -26.11 12.12 -19.97
CA VAL A 97 -26.99 10.99 -19.61
C VAL A 97 -28.07 11.44 -18.62
N VAL A 98 -27.68 12.19 -17.59
CA VAL A 98 -28.62 12.74 -16.59
C VAL A 98 -29.61 13.70 -17.24
N ALA A 99 -29.16 14.61 -18.13
CA ALA A 99 -30.04 15.53 -18.83
C ALA A 99 -31.06 14.80 -19.73
N ALA A 100 -30.63 13.77 -20.47
CA ALA A 100 -31.51 12.96 -21.30
C ALA A 100 -32.56 12.20 -20.46
N ALA A 101 -32.12 11.56 -19.37
CA ALA A 101 -33.00 10.83 -18.47
C ALA A 101 -33.99 11.74 -17.71
N ARG A 102 -33.60 12.99 -17.43
CA ARG A 102 -34.50 14.00 -16.88
C ARG A 102 -35.54 14.43 -17.91
N ALA A 103 -35.12 14.69 -19.15
CA ALA A 103 -36.00 15.15 -20.21
C ALA A 103 -37.08 14.13 -20.59
N ASP A 104 -36.76 12.83 -20.49
CA ASP A 104 -37.70 11.75 -20.82
C ASP A 104 -38.47 11.18 -19.61
N GLY A 105 -38.25 11.74 -18.41
CA GLY A 105 -38.94 11.38 -17.17
C GLY A 105 -38.52 10.03 -16.57
N SER A 106 -37.46 9.40 -17.06
CA SER A 106 -36.96 8.13 -16.50
C SER A 106 -36.10 8.30 -15.25
N LEU A 107 -35.53 9.49 -15.03
CA LEU A 107 -34.70 9.77 -13.86
C LEU A 107 -35.57 9.96 -12.60
N ARG A 108 -35.33 9.13 -11.60
CA ARG A 108 -35.78 9.41 -10.23
C ARG A 108 -34.73 10.26 -9.53
N GLU A 109 -35.06 11.51 -9.26
CA GLU A 109 -34.22 12.39 -8.45
C GLU A 109 -34.46 12.18 -6.96
N GLY A 110 -33.40 12.33 -6.18
CA GLY A 110 -33.41 12.18 -4.73
C GLY A 110 -32.10 11.56 -4.22
N PRO A 111 -31.74 11.80 -2.95
CA PRO A 111 -30.55 11.20 -2.39
C PRO A 111 -30.74 9.69 -2.28
N LEU A 112 -29.74 8.95 -2.75
CA LEU A 112 -29.68 7.50 -2.54
C LEU A 112 -29.05 7.22 -1.18
N HIS A 113 -29.88 6.78 -0.24
CA HIS A 113 -29.42 6.36 1.06
C HIS A 113 -29.21 4.85 1.07
N PHE A 114 -27.94 4.45 1.06
CA PHE A 114 -27.56 3.08 1.37
C PHE A 114 -27.23 2.97 2.85
N PRO A 115 -27.63 1.91 3.55
CA PRO A 115 -27.15 1.66 4.89
C PRO A 115 -25.64 1.46 4.81
N VAL A 116 -24.91 2.46 5.27
CA VAL A 116 -23.47 2.36 5.50
C VAL A 116 -23.34 1.70 6.86
N GLU A 117 -22.71 0.54 6.91
CA GLU A 117 -22.23 0.03 8.18
C GLU A 117 -21.29 1.11 8.73
N PRO A 118 -21.60 1.73 9.88
CA PRO A 118 -20.71 2.72 10.45
C PRO A 118 -19.35 2.03 10.50
N PRO A 119 -18.27 2.65 10.00
CA PRO A 119 -16.97 2.06 10.19
C PRO A 119 -16.87 1.83 11.68
N SER A 120 -16.78 0.57 12.12
CA SER A 120 -16.22 0.29 13.42
C SER A 120 -14.75 0.65 13.27
N ALA A 121 -14.48 1.96 13.21
CA ALA A 121 -13.15 2.51 13.20
C ALA A 121 -12.49 1.85 14.41
N PRO A 122 -11.43 1.07 14.20
CA PRO A 122 -10.88 0.22 15.25
C PRO A 122 -10.63 1.07 16.48
N THR A 123 -11.39 0.86 17.56
CA THR A 123 -11.28 1.70 18.78
C THR A 123 -10.04 1.35 19.61
N GLY A 124 -9.20 0.45 19.10
CA GLY A 124 -7.96 0.03 19.72
C GLY A 124 -6.84 1.07 19.58
N ALA A 125 -5.67 0.74 20.13
CA ALA A 125 -4.49 1.59 20.04
C ALA A 125 -4.03 1.84 18.58
N LEU A 126 -4.33 0.90 17.67
CA LEU A 126 -4.02 0.98 16.24
C LEU A 126 -5.26 0.71 15.40
N ALA A 127 -5.27 1.26 14.19
CA ALA A 127 -6.23 0.98 13.14
C ALA A 127 -5.49 0.75 11.82
N PHE A 128 -5.51 -0.49 11.32
CA PHE A 128 -4.84 -0.88 10.06
C PHE A 128 -3.38 -0.41 10.01
N PRO A 129 -2.52 -0.78 10.98
CA PRO A 129 -1.11 -0.41 10.93
C PRO A 129 -0.48 -0.97 9.66
N GLY A 130 0.08 -0.10 8.83
CA GLY A 130 0.61 -0.49 7.52
C GLY A 130 2.06 -0.99 7.59
N LYS A 131 2.92 -0.27 8.32
CA LYS A 131 4.36 -0.55 8.40
C LYS A 131 4.90 -0.29 9.80
N VAL A 132 6.05 -0.89 10.09
CA VAL A 132 6.81 -0.74 11.33
C VAL A 132 8.28 -0.57 10.99
N ALA A 133 9.00 0.26 11.75
CA ALA A 133 10.44 0.43 11.66
C ALA A 133 11.07 0.30 13.05
N VAL A 134 12.25 -0.32 13.12
CA VAL A 134 13.03 -0.51 14.36
C VAL A 134 14.47 -0.06 14.14
N ARG A 135 15.05 0.64 15.13
CA ARG A 135 16.47 1.03 15.17
C ARG A 135 17.01 0.91 16.60
N GLY A 136 17.67 -0.20 16.91
CA GLY A 136 17.97 -0.57 18.29
C GLY A 136 16.66 -0.76 19.07
N ASP A 137 16.50 -0.06 20.19
CA ASP A 137 15.25 -0.07 20.96
C ASP A 137 14.24 0.98 20.50
N ARG A 138 14.57 1.81 19.51
CA ARG A 138 13.59 2.74 18.90
C ARG A 138 12.64 1.96 18.01
N ILE A 139 11.37 2.31 18.08
CA ILE A 139 10.33 1.77 17.20
C ILE A 139 9.40 2.89 16.71
N ALA A 140 8.98 2.78 15.45
CA ALA A 140 7.93 3.59 14.89
C ALA A 140 6.90 2.72 14.16
N VAL A 141 5.63 3.09 14.27
CA VAL A 141 4.50 2.39 13.62
C VAL A 141 3.71 3.40 12.81
N ALA A 142 3.45 3.08 11.53
CA ALA A 142 2.54 3.82 10.69
C ALA A 142 1.13 3.30 10.96
N ASP A 143 0.39 4.05 11.77
CA ASP A 143 -0.99 3.76 12.13
C ASP A 143 -1.91 4.32 11.05
N SER A 144 -1.92 3.62 9.90
CA SER A 144 -2.40 4.15 8.62
C SER A 144 -3.87 4.54 8.64
N GLY A 145 -4.70 3.74 9.33
CA GLY A 145 -6.14 3.99 9.49
C GLY A 145 -6.48 5.13 10.45
N HIS A 146 -5.55 5.52 11.33
CA HIS A 146 -5.66 6.75 12.13
C HIS A 146 -4.86 7.92 11.54
N HIS A 147 -4.29 7.76 10.34
CA HIS A 147 -3.52 8.80 9.64
C HIS A 147 -2.45 9.48 10.51
N ARG A 148 -1.71 8.66 11.28
CA ARG A 148 -0.70 9.13 12.24
C ARG A 148 0.47 8.16 12.35
N ILE A 149 1.56 8.64 12.93
CA ILE A 149 2.76 7.87 13.26
C ILE A 149 2.93 7.83 14.77
N LEU A 150 3.14 6.63 15.31
CA LEU A 150 3.54 6.42 16.70
C LEU A 150 5.06 6.23 16.73
N ILE A 151 5.76 6.97 17.59
CA ILE A 151 7.22 6.85 17.79
C ILE A 151 7.46 6.59 19.27
N GLY A 152 8.33 5.63 19.58
CA GLY A 152 8.58 5.26 20.96
C GLY A 152 9.77 4.34 21.15
N TRP A 153 9.71 3.60 22.26
CA TRP A 153 10.75 2.70 22.71
C TRP A 153 10.18 1.31 22.98
N LEU A 154 10.94 0.30 22.62
CA LEU A 154 10.74 -1.07 23.02
C LEU A 154 11.24 -1.27 24.46
N GLU A 155 10.38 -1.83 25.29
CA GLU A 155 10.64 -2.16 26.69
C GLU A 155 10.18 -3.59 26.98
N SER A 156 10.40 -4.07 28.20
CA SER A 156 9.95 -5.41 28.63
C SER A 156 10.41 -6.52 27.67
N GLN A 157 11.70 -6.50 27.32
CA GLN A 157 12.30 -7.44 26.35
C GLN A 157 11.59 -7.43 24.99
N GLY A 158 11.10 -6.27 24.54
CA GLY A 158 10.44 -6.10 23.25
C GLY A 158 8.95 -6.38 23.22
N LEU A 159 8.32 -6.71 24.36
CA LEU A 159 6.88 -6.99 24.42
C LEU A 159 6.01 -5.76 24.68
N ARG A 160 6.63 -4.61 24.93
CA ARG A 160 5.93 -3.36 25.15
C ARG A 160 6.54 -2.25 24.32
N MET A 161 5.70 -1.46 23.65
CA MET A 161 6.06 -0.19 23.05
C MET A 161 5.57 0.94 23.97
N ARG A 162 6.49 1.64 24.63
CA ARG A 162 6.17 2.91 25.30
C ARG A 162 6.19 4.02 24.25
N VAL A 163 5.03 4.59 23.97
CA VAL A 163 4.88 5.70 23.03
C VAL A 163 5.50 6.96 23.65
N GLU A 164 6.47 7.55 22.95
CA GLU A 164 7.03 8.85 23.29
C GLU A 164 6.26 9.97 22.60
N ARG A 165 5.82 9.72 21.37
CA ARG A 165 5.17 10.73 20.53
C ARG A 165 4.15 10.12 19.59
N VAL A 166 3.02 10.81 19.45
CA VAL A 166 2.06 10.63 18.37
C VAL A 166 2.20 11.85 17.45
N VAL A 167 2.44 11.63 16.16
CA VAL A 167 2.54 12.69 15.15
C VAL A 167 1.50 12.46 14.08
N GLY A 168 0.72 13.48 13.74
CA GLY A 168 -0.46 13.35 12.89
C GLY A 168 -1.72 13.83 13.61
N SER A 169 -2.56 14.59 12.92
CA SER A 169 -3.79 15.16 13.48
C SER A 169 -4.89 14.13 13.76
N GLY A 170 -4.74 12.90 13.24
CA GLY A 170 -5.80 11.89 13.23
C GLY A 170 -6.75 11.99 12.03
N ASN A 171 -6.73 13.12 11.33
CA ASN A 171 -7.54 13.36 10.13
C ASN A 171 -6.66 13.33 8.89
N GLU A 172 -7.24 12.86 7.77
CA GLU A 172 -6.58 12.95 6.47
C GLU A 172 -6.23 14.41 6.14
N GLY A 173 -4.98 14.67 5.75
CA GLY A 173 -4.57 15.99 5.30
C GLY A 173 -3.09 16.03 4.92
N PHE A 174 -2.65 17.15 4.33
CA PHE A 174 -1.28 17.37 3.89
C PHE A 174 -0.75 18.66 4.51
N VAL A 175 -0.33 18.58 5.77
CA VAL A 175 0.12 19.74 6.56
C VAL A 175 1.45 19.40 7.23
N ASP A 176 2.41 20.32 7.16
CA ASP A 176 3.74 20.24 7.80
C ASP A 176 3.74 20.85 9.23
N GLY A 177 4.87 20.77 9.92
CA GLY A 177 5.08 21.31 11.26
C GLY A 177 4.71 20.33 12.37
N ARG A 178 4.44 20.85 13.58
CA ARG A 178 4.12 20.02 14.76
C ARG A 178 2.67 19.53 14.77
N ALA A 179 1.78 20.24 14.08
CA ALA A 179 0.37 19.86 13.89
C ALA A 179 0.19 19.17 12.53
N ALA A 180 1.16 18.33 12.15
CA ALA A 180 1.18 17.69 10.85
C ALA A 180 -0.08 16.85 10.61
N ALA A 181 -0.50 16.77 9.36
CA ALA A 181 -1.52 15.85 8.89
C ALA A 181 -0.90 14.92 7.84
N PHE A 182 -1.29 13.65 7.91
CA PHE A 182 -0.93 12.61 6.96
C PHE A 182 -2.20 12.08 6.29
N ARG A 183 -2.04 11.29 5.25
CA ARG A 183 -3.14 10.58 4.59
C ARG A 183 -2.66 9.17 4.27
N TYR A 184 -3.12 8.23 5.09
CA TYR A 184 -2.81 6.81 4.94
C TYR A 184 -1.29 6.53 4.82
N PRO A 185 -0.46 6.94 5.80
CA PRO A 185 0.98 6.73 5.75
C PRO A 185 1.34 5.24 5.78
N GLN A 186 2.42 4.86 5.08
CA GLN A 186 2.94 3.49 5.00
C GLN A 186 4.41 3.46 5.45
N GLY A 187 5.35 3.24 4.51
CA GLY A 187 6.77 3.04 4.74
C GLY A 187 7.41 3.96 5.75
N LEU A 188 8.27 3.39 6.59
CA LEU A 188 9.01 4.09 7.64
C LEU A 188 10.47 3.67 7.60
N VAL A 189 11.39 4.64 7.65
CA VAL A 189 12.81 4.36 7.85
C VAL A 189 13.47 5.43 8.70
N PHE A 190 14.21 5.01 9.73
CA PHE A 190 15.01 5.92 10.55
C PHE A 190 16.30 6.31 9.83
N GLY A 191 16.66 7.59 9.84
CA GLY A 191 17.91 8.08 9.28
C GLY A 191 18.42 9.32 10.01
N GLY A 192 19.64 9.24 10.56
CA GLY A 192 20.18 10.31 11.41
C GLY A 192 19.20 10.72 12.52
N ASP A 193 18.89 12.01 12.56
CA ASP A 193 17.94 12.63 13.50
C ASP A 193 16.49 12.67 13.00
N ASP A 194 16.18 12.01 11.88
CA ASP A 194 14.86 11.99 11.26
C ASP A 194 14.25 10.58 11.22
N LEU A 195 12.92 10.55 11.11
CA LEU A 195 12.14 9.41 10.63
C LEU A 195 11.51 9.81 9.28
N TYR A 196 11.85 9.09 8.21
CA TYR A 196 11.27 9.30 6.89
C TYR A 196 10.03 8.44 6.70
N ILE A 197 9.04 9.00 6.00
CA ILE A 197 7.68 8.45 5.89
C ILE A 197 7.25 8.49 4.43
N ALA A 198 6.76 7.37 3.93
CA ALA A 198 5.96 7.33 2.71
C ALA A 198 4.52 7.69 3.09
N ASP A 199 4.13 8.94 2.85
CA ASP A 199 2.78 9.45 3.10
C ASP A 199 1.91 9.17 1.88
N THR A 200 1.58 7.88 1.72
CA THR A 200 1.14 7.27 0.47
C THR A 200 -0.07 7.95 -0.15
N GLY A 201 -1.10 8.25 0.66
CA GLY A 201 -2.33 8.87 0.18
C GLY A 201 -2.16 10.35 -0.17
N ASN A 202 -1.15 11.03 0.36
CA ASN A 202 -0.77 12.38 -0.07
C ASN A 202 0.23 12.37 -1.24
N HIS A 203 0.65 11.19 -1.69
CA HIS A 203 1.66 11.06 -2.74
C HIS A 203 2.92 11.88 -2.42
N ALA A 204 3.42 11.74 -1.19
CA ALA A 204 4.54 12.51 -0.68
C ALA A 204 5.49 11.65 0.17
N VAL A 205 6.75 12.07 0.22
CA VAL A 205 7.72 11.60 1.21
C VAL A 205 7.91 12.70 2.24
N ARG A 206 7.75 12.37 3.51
CA ARG A 206 7.80 13.30 4.65
C ARG A 206 8.95 12.91 5.58
N ALA A 207 9.41 13.83 6.41
CA ALA A 207 10.36 13.56 7.47
C ALA A 207 9.89 14.17 8.79
N ILE A 208 9.94 13.40 9.87
CA ILE A 208 9.75 13.88 11.24
C ILE A 208 11.13 14.05 11.87
N ALA A 209 11.46 15.28 12.28
CA ALA A 209 12.65 15.53 13.09
C ALA A 209 12.43 14.93 14.49
N LEU A 210 13.22 13.94 14.90
CA LEU A 210 13.01 13.19 16.15
C LEU A 210 13.12 14.07 17.40
N GLY A 211 14.03 15.05 17.38
CA GLY A 211 14.22 15.97 18.50
C GLY A 211 13.04 16.90 18.76
N SER A 212 12.45 17.49 17.71
CA SER A 212 11.36 18.46 17.83
C SER A 212 9.97 17.86 17.61
N GLY A 213 9.89 16.78 16.84
CA GLY A 213 8.70 16.17 16.25
C GLY A 213 8.01 17.02 15.18
N ALA A 214 8.69 18.02 14.62
CA ALA A 214 8.17 18.76 13.48
C ALA A 214 8.30 17.93 12.21
N THR A 215 7.23 17.89 11.42
CA THR A 215 7.21 17.23 10.11
C THR A 215 7.56 18.23 9.01
N ARG A 216 8.27 17.78 7.98
CA ARG A 216 8.48 18.52 6.74
C ARG A 216 8.28 17.62 5.53
N THR A 217 7.86 18.21 4.42
CA THR A 217 7.81 17.52 3.13
C THR A 217 9.21 17.47 2.50
N ILE A 218 9.64 16.28 2.09
CA ILE A 218 10.92 16.03 1.41
C ILE A 218 10.72 15.99 -0.11
N ALA A 219 9.65 15.33 -0.58
CA ALA A 219 9.29 15.26 -1.98
C ALA A 219 7.79 15.02 -2.16
N GLY A 220 7.27 15.37 -3.34
CA GLY A 220 5.84 15.28 -3.65
C GLY A 220 5.08 16.57 -3.38
N THR A 221 3.95 16.71 -4.07
CA THR A 221 3.16 17.95 -4.10
C THR A 221 1.81 17.84 -3.39
N GLY A 222 1.47 16.65 -2.87
CA GLY A 222 0.10 16.37 -2.39
C GLY A 222 -0.82 15.81 -3.47
N ALA A 223 -0.42 15.85 -4.75
CA ALA A 223 -1.20 15.38 -5.89
C ALA A 223 -0.57 14.16 -6.55
N GLN A 224 -1.40 13.26 -7.09
CA GLN A 224 -0.93 12.06 -7.78
C GLN A 224 -0.32 12.40 -9.14
N LEU A 225 0.86 11.86 -9.40
CA LEU A 225 1.49 11.85 -10.71
C LEU A 225 0.68 10.98 -11.68
N ARG A 226 0.05 11.60 -12.69
CA ARG A 226 -0.67 10.92 -13.79
C ARG A 226 -0.17 11.35 -15.16
N THR A 227 0.40 12.55 -15.27
CA THR A 227 0.79 13.18 -16.53
C THR A 227 2.23 13.69 -16.51
N ALA A 228 2.76 14.03 -17.69
CA ALA A 228 4.08 14.69 -17.79
C ALA A 228 4.11 16.05 -17.08
N ARG A 229 2.97 16.75 -16.98
CA ARG A 229 2.85 18.02 -16.24
C ARG A 229 3.02 17.79 -14.74
N ASP A 230 2.36 16.77 -14.19
CA ASP A 230 2.48 16.44 -12.76
C ASP A 230 3.93 16.07 -12.43
N ARG A 231 4.59 15.31 -13.32
CA ARG A 231 6.01 14.95 -13.18
C ARG A 231 6.90 16.18 -13.12
N ALA A 232 6.68 17.14 -14.03
CA ALA A 232 7.44 18.39 -14.05
C ALA A 232 7.21 19.24 -12.78
N ALA A 233 6.04 19.11 -12.15
CA ALA A 233 5.75 19.75 -10.87
C ALA A 233 6.35 19.02 -9.65
N GLY A 234 7.01 17.86 -9.84
CA GLY A 234 7.56 17.05 -8.75
C GLY A 234 6.53 16.17 -8.03
N ALA A 235 5.38 15.90 -8.65
CA ALA A 235 4.40 14.98 -8.10
C ALA A 235 4.93 13.55 -8.05
N LEU A 236 4.51 12.81 -7.02
CA LEU A 236 4.78 11.38 -6.88
C LEU A 236 3.48 10.59 -7.11
N SER A 237 3.57 9.28 -7.28
CA SER A 237 2.40 8.38 -7.35
C SER A 237 2.54 7.27 -6.33
N SER A 238 1.89 7.46 -5.18
CA SER A 238 1.75 6.47 -4.10
C SER A 238 3.07 5.83 -3.67
N PRO A 239 4.02 6.61 -3.09
CA PRO A 239 5.18 6.01 -2.43
C PRO A 239 4.67 5.09 -1.32
N TRP A 240 5.14 3.85 -1.28
CA TRP A 240 4.62 2.83 -0.37
C TRP A 240 5.62 2.43 0.70
N ASP A 241 6.89 2.25 0.33
CA ASP A 241 7.94 1.86 1.27
C ASP A 241 9.27 2.55 0.99
N LEU A 242 10.12 2.61 2.01
CA LEU A 242 11.38 3.36 2.00
C LEU A 242 12.53 2.50 2.53
N ALA A 243 13.68 2.56 1.86
CA ALA A 243 14.95 2.08 2.39
C ALA A 243 16.00 3.19 2.29
N LEU A 244 16.93 3.26 3.24
CA LEU A 244 17.95 4.31 3.29
C LEU A 244 19.33 3.71 3.09
N SER A 245 20.10 4.26 2.15
CA SER A 245 21.53 3.96 1.98
C SER A 245 22.32 5.27 1.92
N GLY A 246 23.14 5.52 2.95
CA GLY A 246 23.80 6.83 3.13
C GLY A 246 22.78 7.97 3.18
N ASP A 247 22.91 8.92 2.26
CA ASP A 247 22.00 10.06 2.10
C ASP A 247 20.96 9.87 0.98
N THR A 248 20.78 8.62 0.50
CA THR A 248 19.82 8.30 -0.56
C THR A 248 18.66 7.49 0.00
N LEU A 249 17.45 8.02 -0.11
CA LEU A 249 16.23 7.23 0.09
C LEU A 249 15.85 6.51 -1.19
N HIS A 250 15.72 5.20 -1.11
CA HIS A 250 15.10 4.36 -2.14
C HIS A 250 13.61 4.25 -1.83
N VAL A 251 12.78 4.55 -2.82
CA VAL A 251 11.33 4.68 -2.65
C VAL A 251 10.63 3.70 -3.58
N ALA A 252 9.84 2.81 -3.00
CA ALA A 252 8.90 1.98 -3.74
C ALA A 252 7.71 2.84 -4.21
N MET A 253 7.66 3.13 -5.51
CA MET A 253 6.62 3.94 -6.12
C MET A 253 5.53 3.04 -6.71
N ALA A 254 4.70 2.49 -5.82
CA ALA A 254 3.70 1.49 -6.15
C ALA A 254 2.75 1.95 -7.27
N GLY A 255 2.32 3.21 -7.24
CA GLY A 255 1.32 3.74 -8.17
C GLY A 255 1.80 3.98 -9.60
N ILE A 256 3.07 3.73 -9.90
CA ILE A 256 3.66 3.79 -11.26
C ILE A 256 4.65 2.65 -11.49
N HIS A 257 4.61 1.60 -10.67
CA HIS A 257 5.42 0.38 -10.79
C HIS A 257 6.92 0.64 -11.01
N GLN A 258 7.49 1.53 -10.17
CA GLN A 258 8.90 1.95 -10.28
C GLN A 258 9.58 2.00 -8.91
N LEU A 259 10.91 2.00 -8.93
CA LEU A 259 11.74 2.37 -7.78
C LEU A 259 12.41 3.71 -8.07
N TRP A 260 12.24 4.65 -7.15
CA TRP A 260 12.81 5.99 -7.24
C TRP A 260 13.86 6.20 -6.17
N THR A 261 14.71 7.19 -6.38
CA THR A 261 15.68 7.66 -5.38
C THR A 261 15.40 9.11 -5.03
N ILE A 262 15.62 9.48 -3.77
CA ILE A 262 15.64 10.86 -3.31
C ILE A 262 16.99 11.13 -2.66
N ASP A 263 17.74 12.08 -3.20
CA ASP A 263 18.95 12.61 -2.56
C ASP A 263 18.54 13.56 -1.44
N LEU A 264 18.83 13.18 -0.18
CA LEU A 264 18.46 13.95 1.00
C LEU A 264 19.23 15.26 1.15
N ARG A 265 20.37 15.44 0.47
CA ARG A 265 21.16 16.68 0.49
C ARG A 265 20.53 17.75 -0.40
N HIS A 266 19.94 17.34 -1.52
CA HIS A 266 19.41 18.24 -2.55
C HIS A 266 17.88 18.21 -2.68
N GLY A 267 17.20 17.23 -2.07
CA GLY A 267 15.75 17.06 -2.15
C GLY A 267 15.22 16.65 -3.53
N VAL A 268 16.06 16.05 -4.37
CA VAL A 268 15.69 15.71 -5.75
C VAL A 268 15.22 14.26 -5.83
N ALA A 269 13.96 14.07 -6.22
CA ALA A 269 13.40 12.77 -6.53
C ALA A 269 13.60 12.40 -8.00
N SER A 270 14.10 11.20 -8.28
CA SER A 270 14.34 10.72 -9.64
C SER A 270 13.98 9.24 -9.79
N ARG A 271 13.52 8.86 -10.99
CA ARG A 271 13.34 7.44 -11.35
C ARG A 271 14.71 6.77 -11.41
N ARG A 272 14.85 5.65 -10.71
CA ARG A 272 16.08 4.82 -10.76
C ARG A 272 15.88 3.52 -11.53
N THR A 273 14.78 2.80 -11.28
CA THR A 273 14.53 1.44 -11.82
C THR A 273 13.07 1.25 -12.22
N GLY A 274 12.84 0.44 -13.26
CA GLY A 274 11.51 0.03 -13.73
C GLY A 274 11.02 0.92 -14.87
N SER A 275 10.50 0.34 -15.96
CA SER A 275 9.95 1.02 -17.14
C SER A 275 8.66 1.79 -16.82
N GLY A 276 7.93 1.33 -15.80
CA GLY A 276 6.58 1.78 -15.46
C GLY A 276 5.47 0.91 -16.06
N ALA A 277 5.81 -0.09 -16.89
CA ALA A 277 4.88 -1.16 -17.22
C ALA A 277 4.64 -2.04 -15.99
N GLU A 278 3.40 -2.51 -15.81
CA GLU A 278 3.02 -3.45 -14.75
C GLU A 278 3.30 -4.89 -15.21
N GLU A 279 4.54 -5.34 -15.07
CA GLU A 279 4.98 -6.65 -15.55
C GLU A 279 6.03 -7.28 -14.64
N LEU A 280 6.24 -8.59 -14.76
CA LEU A 280 7.40 -9.28 -14.18
C LEU A 280 8.48 -9.43 -15.26
N TYR A 281 9.36 -8.43 -15.37
CA TYR A 281 10.41 -8.44 -16.38
C TYR A 281 11.77 -8.06 -15.80
N ASP A 282 12.73 -8.98 -15.93
CA ASP A 282 14.12 -8.80 -15.53
C ASP A 282 14.89 -8.01 -16.59
N GLY A 283 15.92 -7.27 -16.20
CA GLY A 283 16.72 -6.50 -17.14
C GLY A 283 17.47 -5.35 -16.50
N SER A 284 18.00 -4.46 -17.33
CA SER A 284 18.64 -3.23 -16.85
C SER A 284 17.65 -2.35 -16.07
N HIS A 285 18.17 -1.36 -15.36
CA HIS A 285 17.35 -0.40 -14.62
C HIS A 285 16.24 0.25 -15.46
N THR A 286 16.49 0.54 -16.73
CA THR A 286 15.55 1.26 -17.59
C THR A 286 14.58 0.34 -18.34
N GLU A 287 14.96 -0.92 -18.58
CA GLU A 287 14.18 -1.91 -19.34
C GLU A 287 13.33 -2.83 -18.46
N SER A 288 13.82 -3.15 -17.25
CA SER A 288 13.09 -3.96 -16.27
C SER A 288 11.66 -3.45 -16.03
N ALA A 289 10.74 -4.34 -15.70
CA ALA A 289 9.40 -3.98 -15.27
C ALA A 289 9.15 -4.57 -13.87
N LEU A 290 8.34 -3.84 -13.12
CA LEU A 290 7.92 -4.16 -11.78
C LEU A 290 6.39 -4.13 -11.76
N ALA A 291 5.79 -4.67 -10.71
CA ALA A 291 4.35 -4.74 -10.55
C ALA A 291 3.99 -4.35 -9.12
N GLN A 292 3.80 -3.04 -8.90
CA GLN A 292 3.32 -2.47 -7.64
C GLN A 292 4.21 -2.89 -6.46
N THR A 293 5.49 -2.54 -6.53
CA THR A 293 6.42 -2.81 -5.43
C THR A 293 5.96 -2.10 -4.16
N MET A 294 5.80 -2.84 -3.07
CA MET A 294 5.22 -2.36 -1.80
C MET A 294 6.12 -2.56 -0.59
N GLY A 295 7.18 -3.35 -0.71
CA GLY A 295 8.18 -3.54 0.34
C GLY A 295 9.57 -3.39 -0.23
N VAL A 296 10.46 -2.66 0.46
CA VAL A 296 11.88 -2.57 0.09
C VAL A 296 12.80 -2.69 1.30
N ALA A 297 13.94 -3.34 1.13
CA ALA A 297 14.98 -3.42 2.14
C ALA A 297 16.37 -3.39 1.47
N ILE A 298 17.32 -2.70 2.10
CA ILE A 298 18.70 -2.57 1.61
C ILE A 298 19.60 -3.63 2.26
N ASP A 299 20.50 -4.21 1.46
CA ASP A 299 21.60 -5.07 1.91
C ASP A 299 22.85 -4.74 1.10
N GLY A 300 23.73 -3.90 1.68
CA GLY A 300 24.88 -3.35 0.97
C GLY A 300 24.48 -2.58 -0.29
N ASP A 301 25.02 -2.98 -1.43
CA ASP A 301 24.72 -2.40 -2.76
C ASP A 301 23.50 -3.05 -3.45
N THR A 302 22.73 -3.87 -2.73
CA THR A 302 21.53 -4.53 -3.26
C THR A 302 20.28 -4.01 -2.57
N LEU A 303 19.24 -3.71 -3.35
CA LEU A 303 17.90 -3.46 -2.86
C LEU A 303 17.01 -4.67 -3.13
N LEU A 304 16.41 -5.21 -2.09
CA LEU A 304 15.41 -6.28 -2.16
C LEU A 304 14.03 -5.64 -2.24
N ALA A 305 13.19 -6.15 -3.12
CA ALA A 305 11.86 -5.61 -3.37
C ALA A 305 10.79 -6.70 -3.33
N ALA A 306 9.77 -6.51 -2.49
CA ALA A 306 8.53 -7.26 -2.54
C ALA A 306 7.63 -6.65 -3.62
N ASP A 307 7.54 -7.34 -4.74
CA ASP A 307 6.80 -6.91 -5.93
C ASP A 307 5.42 -7.54 -5.90
N ALA A 308 4.47 -6.78 -5.37
CA ALA A 308 3.24 -7.33 -4.82
C ALA A 308 2.33 -7.90 -5.92
N GLU A 309 2.14 -7.16 -7.00
CA GLU A 309 1.20 -7.56 -8.07
C GLU A 309 1.71 -8.72 -8.93
N SER A 310 3.02 -8.95 -8.94
CA SER A 310 3.66 -10.12 -9.54
C SER A 310 3.83 -11.29 -8.56
N SER A 311 3.46 -11.09 -7.29
CA SER A 311 3.67 -12.06 -6.20
C SER A 311 5.10 -12.59 -6.13
N ALA A 312 6.06 -11.69 -6.31
CA ALA A 312 7.48 -12.00 -6.45
C ALA A 312 8.35 -11.26 -5.44
N VAL A 313 9.58 -11.78 -5.26
CA VAL A 313 10.66 -11.05 -4.60
C VAL A 313 11.77 -10.81 -5.62
N ARG A 314 12.18 -9.56 -5.73
CA ARG A 314 13.12 -9.03 -6.71
C ARG A 314 14.41 -8.61 -6.02
N GLU A 315 15.52 -8.79 -6.72
CA GLU A 315 16.83 -8.27 -6.37
C GLU A 315 17.19 -7.15 -7.33
N VAL A 316 17.64 -6.02 -6.81
CA VAL A 316 18.06 -4.86 -7.60
C VAL A 316 19.51 -4.53 -7.24
N ASP A 317 20.42 -4.77 -8.18
CA ASP A 317 21.80 -4.28 -8.08
C ASP A 317 21.77 -2.76 -8.27
N LEU A 318 22.27 -2.00 -7.28
CA LEU A 318 22.22 -0.55 -7.28
C LEU A 318 23.36 0.11 -8.07
N ALA A 319 24.32 -0.67 -8.57
CA ALA A 319 25.35 -0.17 -9.47
C ALA A 319 24.74 0.49 -10.72
N GLU A 320 25.41 1.47 -11.32
CA GLU A 320 24.87 2.21 -12.47
C GLU A 320 24.53 1.28 -13.66
N THR A 321 25.35 0.25 -13.87
CA THR A 321 25.17 -0.79 -14.89
C THR A 321 24.44 -2.03 -14.38
N GLY A 322 23.93 -1.97 -13.15
CA GLY A 322 23.15 -3.01 -12.53
C GLY A 322 21.76 -3.17 -13.15
N GLY A 323 20.90 -3.92 -12.47
CA GLY A 323 19.58 -4.24 -12.98
C GLY A 323 18.73 -5.01 -11.99
N VAL A 324 17.62 -5.52 -12.48
CA VAL A 324 16.62 -6.27 -11.71
C VAL A 324 16.66 -7.73 -12.11
N ARG A 325 16.61 -8.60 -11.10
CA ARG A 325 16.47 -10.04 -11.26
C ARG A 325 15.38 -10.59 -10.35
N THR A 326 14.61 -11.55 -10.84
CA THR A 326 13.68 -12.35 -10.03
C THR A 326 14.44 -13.31 -9.12
N ILE A 327 14.13 -13.32 -7.82
CA ILE A 327 14.57 -14.40 -6.93
C ILE A 327 13.54 -15.53 -6.95
N VAL A 328 12.28 -15.20 -6.67
CA VAL A 328 11.12 -16.12 -6.65
C VAL A 328 9.85 -15.41 -7.14
N GLY A 329 8.84 -16.18 -7.57
CA GLY A 329 7.62 -15.70 -8.23
C GLY A 329 7.74 -15.77 -9.75
N THR A 330 6.64 -16.05 -10.46
CA THR A 330 6.67 -16.34 -11.92
C THR A 330 5.75 -15.48 -12.78
N GLY A 331 4.84 -14.70 -12.20
CA GLY A 331 3.99 -13.80 -12.98
C GLY A 331 2.79 -13.25 -12.20
N LEU A 332 2.10 -12.27 -12.81
CA LEU A 332 0.99 -11.53 -12.17
C LEU A 332 -0.21 -12.39 -11.76
N PHE A 333 -0.37 -13.57 -12.35
CA PHE A 333 -1.47 -14.49 -12.04
C PHE A 333 -0.98 -15.84 -11.49
N ASP A 334 0.34 -15.96 -11.24
CA ASP A 334 0.96 -17.18 -10.71
C ASP A 334 1.19 -17.08 -9.20
N PHE A 335 0.11 -16.80 -8.47
CA PHE A 335 0.13 -16.68 -7.02
C PHE A 335 -0.37 -17.94 -6.32
N GLY A 336 -0.12 -18.05 -5.03
CA GLY A 336 -0.53 -19.19 -4.20
C GLY A 336 0.22 -19.24 -2.88
N ASN A 337 0.19 -20.37 -2.19
CA ASN A 337 0.80 -20.58 -0.88
C ASN A 337 1.65 -21.85 -0.92
N VAL A 338 2.84 -21.77 -1.51
CA VAL A 338 3.70 -22.94 -1.74
C VAL A 338 5.14 -22.60 -1.35
N ASP A 339 5.63 -23.29 -0.30
CA ASP A 339 7.05 -23.32 0.03
C ASP A 339 7.81 -24.13 -1.02
N GLY A 340 9.08 -23.79 -1.25
CA GLY A 340 9.85 -24.47 -2.28
C GLY A 340 11.14 -23.76 -2.66
N VAL A 341 11.62 -24.07 -3.85
CA VAL A 341 12.85 -23.52 -4.42
C VAL A 341 12.57 -22.99 -5.82
N GLY A 342 13.12 -21.81 -6.13
CA GLY A 342 13.00 -21.18 -7.45
C GLY A 342 11.55 -20.99 -7.88
N ASP A 343 11.24 -21.44 -9.09
CA ASP A 343 9.96 -21.16 -9.76
C ASP A 343 8.81 -22.02 -9.22
N ALA A 344 9.08 -22.96 -8.30
CA ALA A 344 8.03 -23.72 -7.60
C ALA A 344 7.39 -22.92 -6.46
N VAL A 345 8.08 -21.88 -5.96
CA VAL A 345 7.57 -21.02 -4.89
C VAL A 345 6.31 -20.29 -5.34
N ARG A 346 5.32 -20.18 -4.46
CA ARG A 346 4.15 -19.33 -4.66
C ARG A 346 3.93 -18.47 -3.43
N LEU A 347 3.91 -17.16 -3.67
CA LEU A 347 3.49 -16.12 -2.72
C LEU A 347 2.16 -15.54 -3.20
N GLN A 348 1.56 -14.67 -2.38
CA GLN A 348 0.34 -13.95 -2.73
C GLN A 348 0.42 -12.52 -2.21
N HIS A 349 0.62 -11.57 -3.12
CA HIS A 349 0.65 -10.14 -2.86
C HIS A 349 1.51 -9.73 -1.64
N PRO A 350 2.81 -10.05 -1.62
CA PRO A 350 3.70 -9.74 -0.50
C PRO A 350 3.92 -8.23 -0.37
N GLN A 351 3.70 -7.66 0.83
CA GLN A 351 3.78 -6.21 1.02
C GLN A 351 4.95 -5.75 1.88
N GLY A 352 5.54 -6.62 2.71
CA GLY A 352 6.61 -6.27 3.65
C GLY A 352 7.84 -7.15 3.45
N ILE A 353 9.03 -6.57 3.64
CA ILE A 353 10.30 -7.30 3.51
C ILE A 353 11.33 -6.71 4.47
N ALA A 354 12.17 -7.56 5.05
CA ALA A 354 13.31 -7.12 5.85
C ALA A 354 14.49 -8.10 5.70
N VAL A 355 15.71 -7.59 5.79
CA VAL A 355 16.93 -8.41 5.72
C VAL A 355 17.39 -8.70 7.14
N ALA A 356 17.53 -9.99 7.47
CA ALA A 356 18.05 -10.44 8.75
C ALA A 356 19.59 -10.35 8.78
N PRO A 357 20.22 -10.33 9.96
CA PRO A 357 21.68 -10.21 10.08
C PRO A 357 22.49 -11.34 9.42
N ASP A 358 21.86 -12.50 9.19
CA ASP A 358 22.45 -13.63 8.48
C ASP A 358 22.29 -13.55 6.95
N GLY A 359 21.73 -12.45 6.44
CA GLY A 359 21.50 -12.20 5.01
C GLY A 359 20.23 -12.84 4.45
N ARG A 360 19.50 -13.65 5.24
CA ARG A 360 18.19 -14.15 4.82
C ARG A 360 17.17 -13.03 4.83
N VAL A 361 16.16 -13.20 3.98
CA VAL A 361 15.12 -12.20 3.77
C VAL A 361 13.83 -12.70 4.39
N LEU A 362 13.24 -11.89 5.26
CA LEU A 362 11.91 -12.14 5.81
C LEU A 362 10.88 -11.43 4.93
N VAL A 363 9.85 -12.16 4.49
CA VAL A 363 8.80 -11.66 3.59
C VAL A 363 7.45 -11.76 4.28
N CYS A 364 6.73 -10.65 4.37
CA CYS A 364 5.30 -10.66 4.68
C CYS A 364 4.55 -11.12 3.42
N ASP A 365 4.17 -12.39 3.40
CA ASP A 365 3.36 -12.99 2.35
C ASP A 365 1.88 -12.69 2.65
N SER A 366 1.52 -11.42 2.44
CA SER A 366 0.40 -10.77 3.13
C SER A 366 -0.95 -11.44 2.87
N TYR A 367 -1.26 -11.82 1.63
CA TYR A 367 -2.53 -12.48 1.33
C TYR A 367 -2.55 -13.97 1.70
N ASN A 368 -1.43 -14.53 2.14
CA ASN A 368 -1.34 -15.86 2.73
C ASN A 368 -1.20 -15.84 4.26
N ASP A 369 -1.34 -14.68 4.90
CA ASP A 369 -1.37 -14.53 6.36
C ASP A 369 -0.12 -15.10 7.07
N ALA A 370 1.04 -14.94 6.44
CA ALA A 370 2.27 -15.60 6.86
C ALA A 370 3.52 -14.73 6.75
N LEU A 371 4.52 -15.05 7.58
CA LEU A 371 5.91 -14.66 7.34
C LEU A 371 6.67 -15.83 6.72
N ARG A 372 7.47 -15.53 5.70
CA ARG A 372 8.31 -16.50 5.01
C ARG A 372 9.77 -16.12 5.12
N TRP A 373 10.63 -17.11 5.34
CA TRP A 373 12.05 -16.95 5.09
C TRP A 373 12.34 -17.18 3.61
N LEU A 374 13.18 -16.33 3.04
CA LEU A 374 13.78 -16.48 1.73
C LEU A 374 15.30 -16.54 1.90
N ASP A 375 15.88 -17.67 1.51
CA ASP A 375 17.31 -17.78 1.21
C ASP A 375 17.55 -17.34 -0.24
N ARG A 376 18.32 -16.27 -0.42
CA ARG A 376 18.57 -15.67 -1.74
C ARG A 376 19.44 -16.55 -2.63
N ALA A 377 20.44 -17.21 -2.05
CA ALA A 377 21.41 -18.02 -2.78
C ALA A 377 20.77 -19.32 -3.26
N GLU A 378 20.00 -19.97 -2.38
CA GLU A 378 19.26 -21.18 -2.71
C GLU A 378 17.95 -20.90 -3.47
N ARG A 379 17.50 -19.64 -3.52
CA ARG A 379 16.16 -19.24 -3.98
C ARG A 379 15.07 -20.04 -3.25
N ARG A 380 15.28 -20.35 -1.97
CA ARG A 380 14.39 -21.20 -1.17
C ARG A 380 13.48 -20.36 -0.32
N VAL A 381 12.18 -20.63 -0.39
CA VAL A 381 11.18 -20.04 0.51
C VAL A 381 10.60 -21.09 1.43
N THR A 382 10.56 -20.78 2.73
CA THR A 382 9.90 -21.60 3.76
C THR A 382 8.99 -20.77 4.65
N THR A 383 7.85 -21.34 5.04
CA THR A 383 6.98 -20.73 6.03
C THR A 383 7.67 -20.71 7.37
N TRP A 384 7.71 -19.54 8.01
CA TRP A 384 8.20 -19.42 9.38
C TRP A 384 7.05 -19.28 10.37
N VAL A 385 6.14 -18.33 10.11
CA VAL A 385 5.04 -17.98 11.03
C VAL A 385 3.73 -17.89 10.26
N ARG A 386 2.64 -18.29 10.92
CA ARG A 386 1.25 -18.17 10.44
C ARG A 386 0.38 -17.51 11.51
N GLY A 387 -0.87 -17.19 11.18
CA GLY A 387 -1.85 -16.61 12.12
C GLY A 387 -1.82 -15.07 12.16
N LEU A 388 -1.26 -14.46 11.11
CA LEU A 388 -1.36 -13.04 10.83
C LEU A 388 -2.62 -12.76 9.98
N HIS A 389 -2.95 -11.51 9.74
CA HIS A 389 -4.11 -11.06 8.99
C HIS A 389 -3.69 -9.89 8.09
N GLU A 390 -3.32 -10.22 6.84
CA GLU A 390 -2.75 -9.27 5.88
C GLU A 390 -1.60 -8.43 6.45
N PRO A 391 -0.49 -9.03 6.95
CA PRO A 391 0.62 -8.27 7.50
C PRO A 391 1.24 -7.33 6.45
N GLY A 392 1.20 -6.02 6.69
CA GLY A 392 1.67 -5.00 5.73
C GLY A 392 3.17 -4.69 5.80
N GLY A 393 3.80 -4.96 6.95
CA GLY A 393 5.19 -4.59 7.20
C GLY A 393 5.86 -5.40 8.29
N VAL A 394 7.20 -5.50 8.19
CA VAL A 394 8.03 -6.20 9.16
C VAL A 394 9.34 -5.44 9.40
N ALA A 395 9.82 -5.45 10.64
CA ALA A 395 11.12 -4.90 11.02
C ALA A 395 11.86 -5.86 11.96
N ILE A 396 13.17 -5.98 11.79
CA ILE A 396 14.02 -6.84 12.62
C ILE A 396 14.34 -6.11 13.93
N GLY A 397 14.12 -6.78 15.06
CA GLY A 397 14.63 -6.33 16.35
C GLY A 397 15.30 -7.44 17.14
N ALA A 398 15.80 -7.11 18.34
CA ALA A 398 16.62 -8.03 19.12
C ALA A 398 15.89 -9.31 19.56
N ARG A 399 14.61 -9.19 19.94
CA ARG A 399 13.77 -10.33 20.38
C ARG A 399 13.25 -11.17 19.20
N GLY A 400 12.90 -10.50 18.12
CA GLY A 400 12.08 -11.08 17.07
C GLY A 400 11.84 -10.14 15.90
N ALA A 401 11.01 -10.58 14.96
CA ALA A 401 10.51 -9.74 13.89
C ALA A 401 9.23 -9.03 14.34
N TYR A 402 9.25 -7.70 14.38
CA TYR A 402 8.07 -6.90 14.66
C TYR A 402 7.23 -6.77 13.40
N VAL A 403 5.94 -7.07 13.49
CA VAL A 403 5.03 -7.12 12.35
C VAL A 403 3.85 -6.20 12.59
N ALA A 404 3.59 -5.33 11.61
CA ALA A 404 2.33 -4.60 11.51
C ALA A 404 1.26 -5.58 10.96
N ASP A 405 0.47 -6.16 11.88
CA ASP A 405 -0.56 -7.14 11.57
C ASP A 405 -1.87 -6.41 11.24
N THR A 406 -1.97 -5.97 9.98
CA THR A 406 -2.79 -4.83 9.56
C THR A 406 -4.28 -5.04 9.85
N ASN A 407 -4.88 -6.13 9.38
CA ASN A 407 -6.32 -6.34 9.58
C ASN A 407 -6.65 -6.87 10.98
N ALA A 408 -5.64 -7.24 11.77
CA ALA A 408 -5.82 -7.55 13.19
C ALA A 408 -5.62 -6.33 14.10
N HIS A 409 -5.39 -5.13 13.54
CA HIS A 409 -5.28 -3.87 14.26
C HIS A 409 -4.24 -3.88 15.40
N ARG A 410 -3.12 -4.59 15.20
CA ARG A 410 -2.14 -4.83 16.25
C ARG A 410 -0.70 -4.82 15.75
N LEU A 411 0.20 -4.58 16.69
CA LEU A 411 1.62 -4.85 16.53
C LEU A 411 1.93 -6.17 17.25
N VAL A 412 2.64 -7.08 16.58
CA VAL A 412 3.10 -8.34 17.16
C VAL A 412 4.60 -8.49 16.96
N VAL A 413 5.23 -9.34 17.77
CA VAL A 413 6.60 -9.79 17.57
C VAL A 413 6.62 -11.31 17.39
N ALA A 414 7.19 -11.77 16.28
CA ALA A 414 7.52 -13.17 16.04
C ALA A 414 8.87 -13.48 16.68
N ASP A 415 8.89 -14.28 17.75
CA ASP A 415 10.09 -14.54 18.54
C ASP A 415 11.11 -15.39 17.76
N TRP A 416 12.39 -14.98 17.76
CA TRP A 416 13.43 -15.71 17.02
C TRP A 416 13.62 -17.15 17.47
N SER A 417 13.36 -17.43 18.76
CA SER A 417 13.65 -18.73 19.37
C SER A 417 12.50 -19.72 19.25
N THR A 418 11.25 -19.25 19.32
CA THR A 418 10.06 -20.11 19.34
C THR A 418 9.23 -20.04 18.06
N ALA A 419 9.41 -19.02 17.23
CA ALA A 419 8.52 -18.67 16.13
C ALA A 419 7.07 -18.36 16.57
N GLU A 420 6.83 -18.13 17.86
CA GLU A 420 5.52 -17.74 18.38
C GLU A 420 5.28 -16.23 18.19
N LEU A 421 4.01 -15.89 17.97
CA LEU A 421 3.55 -14.51 17.90
C LEU A 421 3.15 -14.01 19.29
N HIS A 422 3.80 -12.95 19.75
CA HIS A 422 3.42 -12.25 20.97
C HIS A 422 2.88 -10.86 20.64
N PRO A 423 1.72 -10.45 21.19
CA PRO A 423 1.27 -9.06 21.09
C PRO A 423 2.29 -8.11 21.72
N VAL A 424 2.52 -6.97 21.06
CA VAL A 424 3.29 -5.87 21.64
C VAL A 424 2.31 -4.89 22.26
N GLU A 425 2.37 -4.75 23.58
CA GLU A 425 1.51 -3.83 24.33
C GLU A 425 1.88 -2.37 24.00
N ILE A 426 0.93 -1.57 23.53
CA ILE A 426 1.14 -0.14 23.24
C ILE A 426 0.66 0.66 24.45
N VAL A 427 1.60 1.37 25.07
CA VAL A 427 1.33 2.21 26.25
C VAL A 427 1.58 3.66 25.92
N THR A 428 0.54 4.47 26.00
CA THR A 428 0.63 5.95 25.92
C THR A 428 0.74 6.51 27.34
N SER A 429 1.71 7.40 27.54
CA SER A 429 1.91 8.12 28.81
C SER A 429 0.75 9.06 29.16
#